data_AF-U1QH14-F1
#
_entry.id   AF-U1QH14-F1
#
_cell.length_a   1.000
_cell.length_b   1.000
_cell.length_c   1.000
_cell.angle_alpha   90.00
_cell.angle_beta   90.00
_cell.angle_gamma   90.00
#
_symmetry.space_group_name_H-M   'P 1'
#
loop_
_entity.id
_entity.type
_entity.pdbx_description
1 polymer ?
#
loop_
_entity_poly.entity_id
_entity_poly.type
_entity_poly.pdbx_seq_one_letter_code
_entity_poly.pdbx_strand_id
1 'polypeptide(L)' 'MCGCRDTRIAMSYACTTCDAEFSSAASVSQHVALHHSTCAVCDESFETADELVDHTHAAHQ' A
#
# COMPACT_ATOMS: atom_id res chain seq x y z
N MET A 1 -4.16 -22.06 24.50
CA MET A 1 -3.59 -20.72 24.72
C MET A 1 -3.58 -20.00 23.38
N CYS A 2 -4.65 -19.29 23.03
CA CYS A 2 -4.68 -18.46 21.81
C CYS A 2 -4.80 -17.01 22.27
N GLY A 3 -3.66 -16.33 22.31
CA GLY A 3 -3.51 -14.98 22.83
C GLY A 3 -4.23 -13.94 21.97
N CYS A 4 -5.05 -13.15 22.66
CA CYS A 4 -5.32 -11.73 22.43
C CYS A 4 -5.20 -11.19 20.99
N ARG A 5 -6.38 -11.04 20.37
CA ARG A 5 -6.88 -9.79 19.75
C ARG A 5 -5.80 -8.71 19.63
N ASP A 6 -5.18 -8.62 18.47
CA ASP A 6 -4.52 -7.40 18.04
C ASP A 6 -5.63 -6.38 17.77
N THR A 7 -5.98 -5.63 18.80
CA THR A 7 -6.84 -4.46 18.67
C THR A 7 -5.95 -3.25 18.85
N ARG A 8 -5.07 -3.01 17.88
CA ARG A 8 -4.48 -1.69 17.71
C ARG A 8 -5.43 -0.85 16.86
N ILE A 9 -6.55 -0.44 17.46
CA ILE A 9 -7.24 0.79 17.03
C ILE A 9 -6.38 1.96 17.52
N ALA A 10 -5.15 2.06 17.00
CA ALA A 10 -4.48 3.33 16.89
C ALA A 10 -5.14 4.06 15.73
N MET A 11 -5.12 5.38 15.72
CA MET A 11 -5.51 6.17 14.55
C MET A 11 -4.42 5.96 13.48
N SER A 12 -4.31 4.74 12.94
CA SER A 12 -3.36 4.36 11.92
C SER A 12 -3.97 4.64 10.55
N TYR A 13 -3.13 5.15 9.69
CA TYR A 13 -3.46 5.37 8.30
C TYR A 13 -2.92 4.15 7.57
N ALA A 14 -3.81 3.26 7.17
CA ALA A 14 -3.45 2.09 6.37
C ALA A 14 -3.57 2.44 4.88
N CYS A 15 -2.64 1.92 4.08
CA CYS A 15 -2.80 1.94 2.63
C CYS A 15 -3.96 1.01 2.24
N THR A 16 -4.81 1.43 1.31
CA THR A 16 -5.90 0.58 0.81
C THR A 16 -5.45 -0.45 -0.21
N THR A 17 -4.20 -0.31 -0.68
CA THR A 17 -3.64 -1.08 -1.80
C THR A 17 -2.53 -2.04 -1.34
N CYS A 18 -2.08 -1.93 -0.09
CA CYS A 18 -1.13 -2.84 0.55
C CYS A 18 -1.31 -2.86 2.07
N ASP A 19 -0.79 -3.88 2.75
CA ASP A 19 -0.84 -4.03 4.21
C ASP A 19 0.11 -3.05 4.97
N ALA A 20 0.51 -1.95 4.35
CA ALA A 20 1.35 -0.94 4.99
C ALA A 20 0.52 -0.04 5.92
N GLU A 21 0.90 -0.02 7.20
CA GLU A 21 0.30 0.82 8.23
C GLU A 21 1.24 1.96 8.61
N PHE A 22 0.69 3.17 8.71
CA PHE A 22 1.44 4.37 9.08
C PHE A 22 0.78 5.09 10.25
N SER A 23 1.60 5.80 11.02
CA SER A 23 1.13 6.55 12.21
C SER A 23 0.54 7.92 11.89
N SER A 24 0.59 8.39 10.62
CA SER A 24 0.12 9.73 10.23
C SER A 24 -0.44 9.77 8.80
N ALA A 25 -1.39 10.69 8.55
CA ALA A 25 -1.99 10.91 7.23
C ALA A 25 -0.94 11.30 6.19
N ALA A 26 0.00 12.17 6.57
CA ALA A 26 1.05 12.64 5.68
C ALA A 26 1.95 11.50 5.18
N SER A 27 2.23 10.51 6.03
CA SER A 27 3.03 9.34 5.63
C SER A 27 2.26 8.44 4.67
N VAL A 28 0.96 8.18 4.89
CA VAL A 28 0.14 7.49 3.88
C VAL A 28 0.04 8.29 2.59
N SER A 29 -0.23 9.59 2.65
CA SER A 29 -0.36 10.41 1.44
C SER A 29 0.93 10.42 0.62
N GLN A 30 2.09 10.53 1.26
CA GLN A 30 3.38 10.45 0.57
C GLN A 30 3.67 9.04 0.07
N HIS A 31 3.36 8.01 0.86
CA HIS A 31 3.47 6.62 0.45
C HIS A 31 2.63 6.39 -0.81
N VAL A 32 1.32 6.66 -0.78
CA VAL A 32 0.41 6.48 -1.92
C VAL A 32 0.84 7.32 -3.12
N ALA A 33 1.35 8.54 -2.91
CA ALA A 33 1.84 9.38 -4.01
C ALA A 33 3.07 8.79 -4.72
N LEU A 34 4.04 8.23 -3.98
CA LEU A 34 5.21 7.56 -4.56
C LEU A 34 4.85 6.18 -5.11
N HIS A 35 3.97 5.49 -4.40
CA HIS A 35 3.52 4.15 -4.71
C HIS A 35 2.50 4.14 -5.87
N HIS A 36 1.88 5.26 -6.23
CA HIS A 36 1.11 5.37 -7.47
C HIS A 36 1.99 5.26 -8.74
N SER A 37 3.31 5.36 -8.59
CA SER A 37 4.28 5.06 -9.64
C SER A 37 5.04 3.75 -9.39
N THR A 38 4.58 2.90 -8.46
CA THR A 38 5.32 1.69 -8.07
C THR A 38 4.37 0.54 -7.67
N CYS A 39 4.64 -0.68 -8.13
CA CYS A 39 3.79 -1.82 -7.83
C CYS A 39 3.89 -2.25 -6.37
N ALA A 40 2.75 -2.46 -5.71
CA ALA A 40 2.69 -2.90 -4.31
C ALA A 40 3.21 -4.31 -4.07
N VAL A 41 3.18 -5.13 -5.11
CA VAL A 41 3.38 -6.57 -5.01
C VAL A 41 4.83 -6.94 -5.31
N CYS A 42 5.48 -6.21 -6.22
CA CYS A 42 6.85 -6.47 -6.66
C CYS A 42 7.79 -5.25 -6.56
N ASP A 43 7.31 -4.12 -6.06
CA ASP A 43 8.06 -2.86 -5.91
C ASP A 43 8.65 -2.32 -7.24
N GLU A 44 8.09 -2.72 -8.38
CA GLU A 44 8.54 -2.26 -9.70
C GLU A 44 8.01 -0.85 -9.99
N SER A 45 8.89 0.04 -10.45
CA SER A 45 8.56 1.45 -10.73
C SER A 45 8.17 1.66 -12.19
N PHE A 46 7.08 2.39 -12.43
CA PHE A 46 6.54 2.68 -13.76
C PHE A 46 6.54 4.18 -14.03
N GLU A 47 6.69 4.55 -15.30
CA GLU A 47 6.69 5.96 -15.72
C GLU A 47 5.29 6.56 -15.67
N THR A 48 4.25 5.73 -15.83
CA THR A 48 2.85 6.16 -15.82
C THR A 48 1.96 5.29 -14.95
N ALA A 49 0.87 5.87 -14.45
CA ALA A 49 -0.13 5.14 -13.68
C ALA A 49 -0.84 4.05 -14.52
N ASP A 50 -1.06 4.30 -15.82
CA ASP A 50 -1.64 3.32 -16.74
C ASP A 50 -0.78 2.06 -16.86
N GLU A 51 0.54 2.21 -16.99
CA GLU A 51 1.47 1.07 -17.03
C GLU A 51 1.48 0.29 -15.72
N LEU A 52 1.43 0.99 -14.58
CA LEU A 52 1.29 0.33 -13.29
C LEU A 52 -0.02 -0.45 -13.19
N VAL A 53 -1.14 0.13 -13.62
CA VAL A 53 -2.45 -0.54 -13.59
C VAL A 53 -2.45 -1.77 -14.49
N ASP A 54 -1.93 -1.66 -15.72
CA ASP A 54 -1.80 -2.80 -16.63
C ASP A 54 -0.88 -3.88 -16.06
N HIS A 55 0.27 -3.50 -15.50
CA HIS A 55 1.18 -4.41 -14.83
C HIS A 55 0.51 -5.13 -13.65
N THR A 56 -0.16 -4.40 -12.74
CA THR A 56 -0.82 -5.04 -11.58
C THR A 56 -1.90 -6.01 -12.03
N HIS A 57 -2.63 -5.69 -13.10
CA HIS A 57 -3.62 -6.57 -13.69
C HIS A 57 -2.94 -7.78 -14.36
N ALA A 58 -1.92 -7.60 -15.18
CA ALA A 58 -1.30 -8.69 -15.94
C ALA A 58 -0.39 -9.61 -15.10
N ALA A 59 0.35 -9.05 -14.14
CA ALA A 59 1.39 -9.73 -13.38
C ALA A 59 0.93 -10.25 -12.00
N HIS A 60 -0.12 -9.67 -11.42
CA HIS A 60 -0.53 -9.91 -10.03
C HIS A 60 -2.03 -10.19 -9.82
N GLN A 61 -2.73 -10.59 -10.88
CA GLN A 61 -4.12 -11.07 -10.82
C GLN A 61 -4.31 -12.33 -9.98
#